data_AF-A0A7Y2D545-F1
#
_entry.id   AF-A0A7Y2D545-F1
#
_cell.length_a   1.000
_cell.length_b   1.000
_cell.length_c   1.000
_cell.angle_alpha   90.00
_cell.angle_beta   90.00
_cell.angle_gamma   90.00
#
_symmetry.space_group_name_H-M   'P 1'
#
loop_
_entity.id
_entity.type
_entity.pdbx_description
1 polymer ?
#
loop_
_entity_poly.entity_id
_entity_poly.type
_entity_poly.pdbx_seq_one_letter_code
_entity_poly.pdbx_strand_id
1 'polypeptide(L)'
;MRIKRTLTILIALGFLSTFACAQKSLTLEELRNMKKKTEKPKEGALKSRASTDSGKGADIVSEGSYSKVDKPFIFVVRDAETYKLLGDLIGDFKPGDVDFEKNAIVAAFSGEKMTGGYAVSIKLVDGVCVIGDVAPAHGAIVTEALTRPFALVSVPIEEEGSLAISADETWTASMDDYRVVKGEFSFTGGFIGLTRKYGVEGILSVSRFGEFVTISFDVKGTGDEASRKMRDIGSGKMDEKMPELLRIEGGNLIDRPHPPLQVDTDFGENVVKMKFTPGKRPYIVNDGFEGKGWLEAKLISTTVAAP
;
A
#
# COMPACT_ATOMS: atom_id res chain seq x y z
N MET A 1 25.14 57.49 21.08
CA MET A 1 25.49 56.70 22.29
C MET A 1 24.61 55.45 22.33
N ARG A 2 25.23 54.28 22.10
CA ARG A 2 24.76 52.88 22.27
C ARG A 2 23.36 52.48 21.74
N ILE A 3 23.33 52.03 20.49
CA ILE A 3 22.28 51.15 19.93
C ILE A 3 22.69 49.70 20.24
N LYS A 4 21.89 48.99 21.05
CA LYS A 4 22.08 47.57 21.38
C LYS A 4 21.67 46.72 20.18
N ARG A 5 22.62 45.95 19.64
CA ARG A 5 22.37 44.86 18.68
C ARG A 5 22.02 43.60 19.46
N THR A 6 20.83 43.07 19.28
CA THR A 6 20.43 41.77 19.82
C THR A 6 20.74 40.71 18.77
N LEU A 7 21.75 39.89 19.07
CA LEU A 7 22.21 38.75 18.29
C LEU A 7 21.43 37.51 18.76
N THR A 8 20.54 36.98 17.93
CA THR A 8 19.84 35.72 18.21
C THR A 8 20.66 34.57 17.63
N ILE A 9 21.25 33.77 18.50
CA ILE A 9 21.99 32.54 18.17
C ILE A 9 20.98 31.41 18.06
N LEU A 10 20.88 30.80 16.88
CA LEU A 10 20.11 29.58 16.63
C LEU A 10 20.97 28.38 17.05
N ILE A 11 20.60 27.70 18.14
CA ILE A 11 21.24 26.44 18.57
C ILE A 11 20.45 25.30 17.92
N ALA A 12 21.08 24.60 16.98
CA ALA A 12 20.63 23.32 16.48
C ALA A 12 20.93 22.23 17.51
N LEU A 13 19.91 21.70 18.19
CA LEU A 13 20.03 20.48 18.98
C LEU A 13 19.65 19.28 18.11
N GLY A 14 20.66 18.53 17.69
CA GLY A 14 20.48 17.20 17.09
C GLY A 14 20.07 16.20 18.15
N PHE A 15 18.93 15.54 17.93
CA PHE A 15 18.55 14.34 18.68
C PHE A 15 19.21 13.12 18.02
N LEU A 16 20.32 12.68 18.60
CA LEU A 16 20.88 11.33 18.41
C LEU A 16 20.10 10.38 19.34
N SER A 17 19.31 9.46 18.79
CA SER A 17 18.76 8.33 19.54
C SER A 17 19.71 7.14 19.45
N THR A 18 20.29 6.78 20.59
CA THR A 18 21.11 5.59 20.80
C THR A 18 20.23 4.35 20.91
N PHE A 19 20.32 3.42 19.96
CA PHE A 19 19.83 2.05 20.13
C PHE A 19 20.90 1.22 20.87
N ALA A 20 20.60 0.83 22.10
CA ALA A 20 21.37 -0.17 22.84
C ALA A 20 20.95 -1.57 22.37
N CYS A 21 21.83 -2.24 21.62
CA CYS A 21 21.66 -3.61 21.17
C CYS A 21 22.05 -4.58 22.31
N ALA A 22 21.08 -5.33 22.84
CA ALA A 22 21.34 -6.43 23.76
C ALA A 22 21.62 -7.72 22.96
N GLN A 23 22.89 -8.01 22.68
CA GLN A 23 23.32 -9.29 22.13
C GLN A 23 23.43 -10.33 23.26
N LYS A 24 22.50 -11.30 23.29
CA LYS A 24 22.70 -12.56 23.99
C LYS A 24 23.70 -13.40 23.20
N SER A 25 24.89 -13.60 23.74
CA SER A 25 25.87 -14.56 23.23
C SER A 25 25.41 -15.98 23.57
N LEU A 26 25.06 -16.78 22.56
CA LEU A 26 24.85 -18.23 22.69
C LEU A 26 26.17 -18.92 22.98
N THR A 27 26.14 -19.92 23.87
CA THR A 27 27.34 -20.61 24.34
C THR A 27 27.76 -21.73 23.39
N LEU A 28 29.06 -22.00 23.33
CA LEU A 28 29.66 -23.05 22.48
C LEU A 28 29.14 -24.48 22.76
N GLU A 29 28.50 -24.71 23.91
CA GLU A 29 27.86 -25.99 24.24
C GLU A 29 26.51 -26.20 23.53
N GLU A 30 25.76 -25.13 23.26
CA GLU A 30 24.46 -25.21 22.54
C GLU A 30 24.66 -25.56 21.05
N LEU A 31 25.75 -25.08 20.44
CA LEU A 31 26.13 -25.42 19.06
C LEU A 31 26.59 -26.88 18.90
N ARG A 32 26.99 -27.55 19.98
CA ARG A 32 27.52 -28.93 19.91
C ARG A 32 26.41 -29.99 19.89
N ASN A 33 25.24 -29.68 20.44
CA ASN A 33 24.09 -30.60 20.47
C ASN A 33 23.23 -30.60 19.20
N MET A 34 23.44 -29.67 18.26
CA MET A 34 22.71 -29.65 16.99
C MET A 34 23.32 -30.54 15.87
N LYS A 35 24.47 -31.19 16.11
CA LYS A 35 25.19 -31.97 15.08
C LYS A 35 24.86 -33.47 15.00
N LYS A 36 23.82 -33.95 15.68
CA LYS A 36 23.53 -35.40 15.77
C LYS A 36 22.12 -35.79 15.31
N LYS A 37 21.77 -35.46 14.06
CA LYS A 37 20.80 -36.23 13.28
C LYS A 37 21.02 -35.98 11.78
N THR A 38 21.83 -36.82 11.15
CA THR A 38 22.00 -36.82 9.69
C THR A 38 21.39 -38.12 9.16
N GLU A 39 20.15 -38.06 8.71
CA GLU A 39 19.57 -39.07 7.83
C GLU A 39 19.95 -38.72 6.38
N LYS A 40 20.34 -39.73 5.60
CA LYS A 40 20.74 -39.59 4.19
C LYS A 40 19.59 -39.06 3.33
N PRO A 41 19.80 -38.07 2.44
CA PRO A 41 18.79 -37.67 1.47
C PRO A 41 18.75 -38.69 0.33
N LYS A 42 17.53 -39.12 -0.03
CA LYS A 42 17.23 -39.77 -1.29
C LYS A 42 17.24 -38.71 -2.40
N GLU A 43 17.88 -39.07 -3.51
CA GLU A 43 17.93 -38.33 -4.76
C GLU A 43 16.53 -38.26 -5.39
N GLY A 44 15.99 -37.05 -5.58
CA GLY A 44 14.68 -36.84 -6.19
C GLY A 44 14.13 -35.41 -6.02
N ALA A 45 14.14 -34.65 -7.11
CA ALA A 45 13.41 -33.39 -7.35
C ALA A 45 13.68 -32.19 -6.41
N LEU A 46 14.60 -31.31 -6.81
CA LEU A 46 14.66 -29.93 -6.32
C LEU A 46 13.38 -29.16 -6.70
N LYS A 47 12.44 -29.08 -5.75
CA LYS A 47 11.53 -27.95 -5.61
C LYS A 47 12.00 -27.13 -4.41
N SER A 48 13.02 -26.30 -4.58
CA SER A 48 13.31 -25.22 -3.62
C SER A 48 12.26 -24.13 -3.81
N ARG A 49 11.04 -24.38 -3.33
CA ARG A 49 10.06 -23.31 -3.13
C ARG A 49 10.62 -22.46 -1.99
N ALA A 50 11.08 -21.24 -2.31
CA ALA A 50 11.00 -20.16 -1.34
C ALA A 50 9.51 -20.04 -0.99
N SER A 51 9.09 -20.70 0.08
CA SER A 51 7.71 -20.64 0.54
C SER A 51 7.50 -19.26 1.13
N THR A 52 6.71 -18.45 0.44
CA THR A 52 6.21 -17.19 0.97
C THR A 52 5.41 -17.51 2.23
N ASP A 53 5.93 -17.13 3.40
CA ASP A 53 5.22 -17.22 4.67
C ASP A 53 4.12 -16.16 4.67
N SER A 54 2.94 -16.49 4.15
CA SER A 54 1.76 -15.66 4.35
C SER A 54 1.37 -15.77 5.82
N GLY A 55 1.56 -14.69 6.58
CA GLY A 55 1.19 -14.66 8.00
C GLY A 55 -0.28 -15.07 8.20
N LYS A 56 -0.64 -15.50 9.41
CA LYS A 56 -2.03 -15.87 9.75
C LYS A 56 -3.01 -14.80 9.25
N GLY A 57 -3.90 -15.19 8.35
CA GLY A 57 -4.96 -14.33 7.83
C GLY A 57 -4.75 -13.81 6.40
N ALA A 58 -3.63 -14.08 5.71
CA ALA A 58 -3.52 -13.81 4.28
C ALA A 58 -3.44 -15.12 3.49
N ASP A 59 -4.36 -15.32 2.55
CA ASP A 59 -4.42 -16.52 1.72
C ASP A 59 -3.73 -16.25 0.37
N ILE A 60 -2.75 -17.07 0.00
CA ILE A 60 -2.05 -16.94 -1.28
C ILE A 60 -2.99 -17.33 -2.41
N VAL A 61 -3.29 -16.38 -3.29
CA VAL A 61 -4.10 -16.58 -4.51
C VAL A 61 -3.21 -17.04 -5.66
N SER A 62 -2.06 -16.40 -5.84
CA SER A 62 -1.09 -16.73 -6.88
C SER A 62 0.29 -16.20 -6.51
N GLU A 63 1.34 -16.89 -6.93
CA GLU A 63 2.71 -16.42 -6.81
C GLU A 63 3.52 -16.94 -8.00
N GLY A 64 4.57 -16.21 -8.38
CA GLY A 64 5.42 -16.63 -9.48
C GLY A 64 6.63 -15.73 -9.69
N SER A 65 7.43 -16.11 -10.68
CA SER A 65 8.67 -15.43 -11.05
C SER A 65 8.64 -14.85 -12.47
N TYR A 66 7.48 -14.81 -13.11
CA TYR A 66 7.32 -14.37 -14.50
C TYR A 66 6.02 -13.56 -14.68
N SER A 67 6.00 -12.31 -14.19
CA SER A 67 4.93 -11.34 -14.50
C SER A 67 5.24 -10.52 -15.75
N LYS A 68 4.21 -9.88 -16.33
CA LYS A 68 4.38 -8.85 -17.37
C LYS A 68 4.87 -7.51 -16.80
N VAL A 69 4.69 -7.31 -15.50
CA VAL A 69 5.11 -6.11 -14.77
C VAL A 69 6.61 -6.14 -14.55
N ASP A 70 7.34 -5.22 -15.19
CA ASP A 70 8.80 -5.14 -15.19
C ASP A 70 9.38 -4.10 -14.23
N LYS A 71 8.52 -3.35 -13.53
CA LYS A 71 8.88 -2.39 -12.49
C LYS A 71 8.18 -2.72 -11.17
N PRO A 72 8.73 -2.31 -10.02
CA PRO A 72 8.00 -2.42 -8.75
C PRO A 72 6.63 -1.75 -8.85
N PHE A 73 5.59 -2.48 -8.48
CA PHE A 73 4.21 -1.98 -8.53
C PHE A 73 3.34 -2.74 -7.54
N ILE A 74 2.37 -2.04 -6.94
CA ILE A 74 1.34 -2.62 -6.08
C ILE A 74 0.00 -2.33 -6.73
N PHE A 75 -0.89 -3.33 -6.73
CA PHE A 75 -2.25 -3.20 -7.23
C PHE A 75 -3.24 -3.83 -6.24
N VAL A 76 -4.27 -3.07 -5.87
CA VAL A 76 -5.24 -3.43 -4.83
C VAL A 76 -6.62 -3.56 -5.45
N VAL A 77 -7.25 -4.70 -5.22
CA VAL A 77 -8.58 -5.03 -5.75
C VAL A 77 -9.57 -5.11 -4.60
N ARG A 78 -10.62 -4.28 -4.66
CA ARG A 78 -11.71 -4.23 -3.66
C ARG A 78 -13.10 -4.46 -4.24
N ASP A 79 -13.18 -4.77 -5.53
CA ASP A 79 -14.41 -5.02 -6.25
C ASP A 79 -14.15 -5.78 -7.56
N ALA A 80 -15.24 -6.26 -8.16
CA ALA A 80 -15.20 -7.05 -9.39
C ALA A 80 -14.72 -6.26 -10.62
N GLU A 81 -14.85 -4.93 -10.64
CA GLU A 81 -14.39 -4.12 -11.77
C GLU A 81 -12.86 -3.99 -11.75
N THR A 82 -12.31 -3.67 -10.57
CA THR A 82 -10.87 -3.64 -10.32
C THR A 82 -10.24 -5.02 -10.52
N TYR A 83 -10.98 -6.09 -10.26
CA TYR A 83 -10.47 -7.45 -10.44
C TYR A 83 -10.28 -7.82 -11.91
N LYS A 84 -11.13 -7.30 -12.80
CA LYS A 84 -10.95 -7.43 -14.25
C LYS A 84 -9.68 -6.70 -14.70
N LEU A 85 -9.44 -5.49 -14.17
CA LEU A 85 -8.22 -4.72 -14.45
C LEU A 85 -6.95 -5.49 -14.02
N LEU A 86 -6.99 -6.19 -12.89
CA LEU A 86 -5.88 -7.04 -12.46
C LEU A 86 -5.62 -8.18 -13.47
N GLY A 87 -6.68 -8.75 -14.04
CA GLY A 87 -6.58 -9.73 -15.13
C GLY A 87 -5.85 -9.17 -16.35
N ASP A 88 -6.20 -7.95 -16.77
CA ASP A 88 -5.53 -7.27 -17.89
C ASP A 88 -4.05 -6.99 -17.61
N LEU A 89 -3.72 -6.61 -16.36
CA LEU A 89 -2.35 -6.35 -15.91
C LEU A 89 -1.47 -7.61 -15.95
N ILE A 90 -1.99 -8.75 -15.52
CA ILE A 90 -1.21 -9.99 -15.39
C ILE A 90 -1.28 -10.85 -16.67
N GLY A 91 -2.39 -10.84 -17.40
CA GLY A 91 -2.63 -11.68 -18.58
C GLY A 91 -3.32 -13.00 -18.23
N ASP A 92 -2.58 -14.12 -18.27
CA ASP A 92 -3.11 -15.49 -18.14
C ASP A 92 -3.59 -15.86 -16.71
N PHE A 93 -4.05 -14.86 -15.96
CA PHE A 93 -4.65 -15.02 -14.66
C PHE A 93 -6.12 -15.44 -14.83
N LYS A 94 -6.49 -16.56 -14.19
CA LYS A 94 -7.89 -16.99 -14.11
C LYS A 94 -8.48 -16.49 -12.79
N PRO A 95 -9.38 -15.51 -12.81
CA PRO A 95 -9.99 -15.00 -11.60
C PRO A 95 -10.78 -16.11 -10.89
N GLY A 96 -10.50 -16.32 -9.59
CA GLY A 96 -11.36 -17.11 -8.71
C GLY A 96 -12.59 -16.32 -8.26
N ASP A 97 -13.54 -16.97 -7.58
CA ASP A 97 -14.66 -16.28 -6.95
C ASP A 97 -14.21 -15.68 -5.61
N VAL A 98 -14.42 -14.38 -5.41
CA VAL A 98 -13.91 -13.62 -4.27
C VAL A 98 -15.03 -12.78 -3.68
N ASP A 99 -15.29 -12.98 -2.40
CA ASP A 99 -16.22 -12.14 -1.65
C ASP A 99 -15.54 -10.81 -1.26
N PHE A 100 -15.73 -9.80 -2.11
CA PHE A 100 -15.18 -8.45 -1.94
C PHE A 100 -15.84 -7.62 -0.84
N GLU A 101 -16.84 -8.16 -0.14
CA GLU A 101 -17.37 -7.54 1.07
C GLU A 101 -16.50 -7.88 2.29
N LYS A 102 -15.83 -9.04 2.26
CA LYS A 102 -14.99 -9.55 3.35
C LYS A 102 -13.51 -9.56 3.04
N ASN A 103 -13.13 -9.51 1.77
CA ASN A 103 -11.75 -9.63 1.34
C ASN A 103 -11.37 -8.57 0.31
N ALA A 104 -10.10 -8.20 0.30
CA ALA A 104 -9.45 -7.51 -0.80
C ALA A 104 -8.34 -8.41 -1.37
N ILE A 105 -7.96 -8.21 -2.63
CA ILE A 105 -6.74 -8.83 -3.17
C ILE A 105 -5.65 -7.77 -3.24
N VAL A 106 -4.48 -8.11 -2.71
CA VAL A 106 -3.27 -7.30 -2.85
C VAL A 106 -2.31 -8.05 -3.77
N ALA A 107 -2.01 -7.45 -4.91
CA ALA A 107 -0.99 -7.91 -5.84
C ALA A 107 0.24 -7.02 -5.71
N ALA A 108 1.41 -7.62 -5.53
CA ALA A 108 2.67 -6.92 -5.51
C ALA A 108 3.65 -7.55 -6.50
N PHE A 109 4.30 -6.70 -7.27
CA PHE A 109 5.25 -7.04 -8.33
C PHE A 109 6.59 -6.41 -7.98
N SER A 110 7.68 -7.19 -8.00
CA SER A 110 9.03 -6.72 -7.66
C SER A 110 9.78 -6.10 -8.86
N GLY A 111 9.16 -6.15 -10.04
CA GLY A 111 9.81 -5.76 -11.30
C GLY A 111 10.86 -6.77 -11.75
N GLU A 112 11.70 -6.36 -12.71
CA GLU A 112 12.72 -7.23 -13.29
C GLU A 112 13.92 -7.48 -12.35
N LYS A 113 14.34 -8.74 -12.25
CA LYS A 113 15.50 -9.21 -11.48
C LYS A 113 16.43 -10.00 -12.39
N MET A 114 17.73 -9.82 -12.19
CA MET A 114 18.79 -10.41 -13.03
C MET A 114 18.97 -11.93 -12.83
N THR A 115 18.45 -12.48 -11.74
CA THR A 115 18.53 -13.91 -11.44
C THR A 115 17.19 -14.40 -10.90
N GLY A 116 17.03 -15.73 -10.87
CA GLY A 116 15.96 -16.36 -10.10
C GLY A 116 16.22 -16.32 -8.59
N GLY A 117 15.29 -16.90 -7.84
CA GLY A 117 15.37 -17.03 -6.38
C GLY A 117 14.81 -15.84 -5.60
N TYR A 118 14.45 -14.75 -6.27
CA TYR A 118 13.67 -13.67 -5.67
C TYR A 118 12.20 -14.05 -5.52
N ALA A 119 11.56 -13.55 -4.46
CA ALA A 119 10.14 -13.72 -4.20
C ALA A 119 9.54 -12.45 -3.59
N VAL A 120 8.22 -12.32 -3.61
CA VAL A 120 7.49 -11.23 -2.95
C VAL A 120 6.80 -11.79 -1.70
N SER A 121 7.06 -11.19 -0.54
CA SER A 121 6.37 -11.50 0.71
C SER A 121 5.24 -10.51 0.94
N ILE A 122 4.05 -11.03 1.21
CA ILE A 122 2.90 -10.22 1.66
C ILE A 122 2.36 -10.85 2.94
N LYS A 123 2.27 -10.05 4.01
CA LYS A 123 1.79 -10.49 5.32
C LYS A 123 0.81 -9.48 5.89
N LEU A 124 -0.22 -9.97 6.59
CA LEU A 124 -1.07 -9.10 7.39
C LEU A 124 -0.55 -9.05 8.83
N VAL A 125 -0.20 -7.87 9.31
CA VAL A 125 0.31 -7.63 10.68
C VAL A 125 -0.53 -6.52 11.29
N ASP A 126 -1.30 -6.83 12.33
CA ASP A 126 -2.14 -5.87 13.05
C ASP A 126 -3.05 -5.02 12.13
N GLY A 127 -3.63 -5.65 11.09
CA GLY A 127 -4.50 -5.00 10.10
C GLY A 127 -3.75 -4.21 9.02
N VAL A 128 -2.41 -4.20 9.03
CA VAL A 128 -1.56 -3.58 8.00
C VAL A 128 -1.00 -4.67 7.09
N CYS A 129 -1.15 -4.49 5.78
CA CYS A 129 -0.57 -5.36 4.78
C CYS A 129 0.90 -4.96 4.54
N VAL A 130 1.82 -5.77 5.03
CA VAL A 130 3.27 -5.60 4.93
C VAL A 130 3.78 -6.31 3.68
N ILE A 131 4.43 -5.57 2.78
CA ILE A 131 4.95 -6.06 1.51
C ILE A 131 6.48 -5.94 1.51
N GLY A 132 7.18 -7.00 1.14
CA GLY A 132 8.64 -7.04 1.09
C GLY A 132 9.21 -7.88 -0.04
N ASP A 133 10.38 -7.48 -0.54
CA ASP A 133 11.17 -8.22 -1.52
C ASP A 133 12.06 -9.22 -0.78
N VAL A 134 12.04 -10.48 -1.21
CA VAL A 134 12.80 -11.55 -0.59
C VAL A 134 13.90 -11.95 -1.56
N ALA A 135 15.13 -11.54 -1.25
CA ALA A 135 16.31 -11.93 -2.00
C ALA A 135 16.67 -13.41 -1.74
N PRO A 136 17.30 -14.09 -2.71
CA PRO A 136 17.85 -15.43 -2.49
C PRO A 136 18.91 -15.40 -1.37
N ALA A 137 19.02 -16.51 -0.63
CA ALA A 137 20.02 -16.63 0.42
C ALA A 137 21.45 -16.47 -0.14
N HIS A 138 22.34 -15.88 0.65
CA HIS A 138 23.74 -15.70 0.25
C HIS A 138 24.39 -17.06 -0.09
N GLY A 139 24.94 -17.17 -1.30
CA GLY A 139 25.56 -18.40 -1.81
C GLY A 139 24.57 -19.47 -2.29
N ALA A 140 23.27 -19.16 -2.36
CA ALA A 140 22.30 -20.04 -3.00
C ALA A 140 22.62 -20.19 -4.50
N ILE A 141 22.51 -21.42 -5.00
CA ILE A 141 22.57 -21.68 -6.44
C ILE A 141 21.24 -21.20 -7.03
N VAL A 142 21.28 -20.16 -7.86
CA VAL A 142 20.12 -19.56 -8.52
C VAL A 142 20.20 -19.73 -10.02
N THR A 143 19.07 -19.63 -10.71
CA THR A 143 19.04 -19.61 -12.17
C THR A 143 19.52 -18.26 -12.70
N GLU A 144 20.43 -18.28 -13.66
CA GLU A 144 20.87 -17.09 -14.40
C GLU A 144 19.86 -16.74 -15.50
N ALA A 145 18.65 -16.39 -15.09
CA ALA A 145 17.57 -15.99 -15.98
C ALA A 145 16.90 -14.73 -15.44
N LEU A 146 16.50 -13.83 -16.35
CA LEU A 146 15.67 -12.69 -16.00
C LEU A 146 14.35 -13.19 -15.43
N THR A 147 13.98 -12.68 -14.27
CA THR A 147 12.72 -13.01 -13.60
C THR A 147 11.96 -11.73 -13.24
N ARG A 148 10.66 -11.86 -13.02
CA ARG A 148 9.76 -10.80 -12.57
C ARG A 148 8.87 -11.35 -11.46
N PRO A 149 9.37 -11.37 -10.20
CA PRO A 149 8.66 -11.93 -9.06
C PRO A 149 7.37 -11.19 -8.74
N PHE A 150 6.33 -11.94 -8.41
CA PHE A 150 5.05 -11.39 -7.97
C PHE A 150 4.35 -12.30 -6.97
N ALA A 151 3.47 -11.70 -6.15
CA ALA A 151 2.56 -12.42 -5.27
C ALA A 151 1.20 -11.71 -5.24
N LEU A 152 0.13 -12.50 -5.23
CA LEU A 152 -1.26 -12.10 -5.05
C LEU A 152 -1.76 -12.80 -3.80
N VAL A 153 -2.25 -12.02 -2.84
CA VAL A 153 -2.87 -12.55 -1.62
C VAL A 153 -4.26 -11.98 -1.43
N SER A 154 -5.17 -12.81 -0.94
CA SER A 154 -6.45 -12.40 -0.41
C SER A 154 -6.23 -11.99 1.04
N VAL A 155 -6.57 -10.75 1.36
CA VAL A 155 -6.51 -10.20 2.72
C VAL A 155 -7.93 -9.94 3.23
N PRO A 156 -8.28 -10.41 4.44
CA PRO A 156 -9.54 -10.08 5.07
C PRO A 156 -9.54 -8.58 5.35
N ILE A 157 -10.65 -7.95 5.02
CA ILE A 157 -10.97 -6.59 5.40
C ILE A 157 -12.09 -6.66 6.43
N GLU A 158 -11.99 -5.85 7.48
CA GLU A 158 -13.16 -5.60 8.32
C GLU A 158 -14.24 -4.94 7.45
N GLU A 159 -15.52 -5.15 7.77
CA GLU A 159 -16.62 -4.47 7.06
C GLU A 159 -16.34 -2.96 7.04
N GLU A 160 -16.26 -2.38 5.83
CA GLU A 160 -15.97 -0.95 5.62
C GLU A 160 -14.60 -0.51 6.21
N GLY A 161 -13.65 -1.45 6.24
CA GLY A 161 -12.30 -1.29 6.74
C GLY A 161 -11.34 -0.70 5.70
N SER A 162 -10.66 0.38 6.09
CA SER A 162 -9.52 0.88 5.33
C SER A 162 -8.38 -0.15 5.33
N LEU A 163 -7.66 -0.24 4.22
CA LEU A 163 -6.53 -1.14 4.04
C LEU A 163 -5.28 -0.28 4.05
N ALA A 164 -4.44 -0.46 5.06
CA ALA A 164 -3.13 0.17 5.10
C ALA A 164 -2.10 -0.78 4.48
N ILE A 165 -1.18 -0.23 3.68
CA ILE A 165 -0.03 -0.95 3.15
C ILE A 165 1.24 -0.34 3.73
N SER A 166 2.16 -1.22 4.14
CA SER A 166 3.54 -0.87 4.49
C SER A 166 4.45 -1.65 3.55
N ALA A 167 5.06 -0.98 2.60
CA ALA A 167 5.98 -1.60 1.64
C ALA A 167 7.44 -1.23 1.94
N ASP A 168 8.37 -2.08 1.56
CA ASP A 168 9.80 -1.79 1.68
C ASP A 168 10.32 -0.79 0.63
N GLU A 169 11.64 -0.59 0.60
CA GLU A 169 12.33 0.32 -0.32
C GLU A 169 12.03 0.02 -1.79
N THR A 170 11.82 -1.24 -2.17
CA THR A 170 11.58 -1.65 -3.56
C THR A 170 10.36 -0.95 -4.15
N TRP A 171 9.27 -0.89 -3.40
CA TRP A 171 8.05 -0.22 -3.85
C TRP A 171 8.00 1.25 -3.46
N THR A 172 8.47 1.61 -2.26
CA THR A 172 8.43 3.02 -1.82
C THR A 172 9.33 3.91 -2.68
N ALA A 173 10.47 3.40 -3.18
CA ALA A 173 11.30 4.12 -4.14
C ALA A 173 10.64 4.29 -5.51
N SER A 174 9.61 3.49 -5.84
CA SER A 174 8.84 3.56 -7.10
C SER A 174 7.57 4.40 -7.01
N MET A 175 7.34 5.08 -5.89
CA MET A 175 6.20 5.95 -5.65
C MET A 175 6.60 7.42 -5.71
N ASP A 176 5.73 8.23 -6.31
CA ASP A 176 5.80 9.67 -6.23
C ASP A 176 4.99 10.15 -5.02
N ASP A 177 5.62 10.92 -4.13
CA ASP A 177 4.94 11.48 -2.97
C ASP A 177 4.44 12.89 -3.26
N TYR A 178 3.16 13.11 -2.99
CA TYR A 178 2.48 14.40 -3.09
C TYR A 178 2.01 14.85 -1.71
N ARG A 179 2.22 16.13 -1.40
CA ARG A 179 1.66 16.76 -0.20
C ARG A 179 0.39 17.50 -0.52
N VAL A 180 -0.69 17.21 0.21
CA VAL A 180 -1.94 17.96 0.12
C VAL A 180 -1.68 19.41 0.52
N VAL A 181 -1.91 20.34 -0.41
CA VAL A 181 -1.74 21.78 -0.20
C VAL A 181 -3.07 22.51 -0.01
N LYS A 182 -4.16 21.91 -0.51
CA LYS A 182 -5.50 22.43 -0.38
C LYS A 182 -6.48 21.26 -0.46
N GLY A 183 -7.52 21.29 0.34
CA GLY A 183 -8.55 20.28 0.26
C GLY A 183 -9.68 20.57 1.22
N GLU A 184 -10.84 20.04 0.89
CA GLU A 184 -12.04 20.18 1.70
C GLU A 184 -12.84 18.90 1.61
N PHE A 185 -13.32 18.45 2.75
CA PHE A 185 -14.24 17.34 2.84
C PHE A 185 -15.52 17.78 3.54
N SER A 186 -16.63 17.21 3.12
CA SER A 186 -17.92 17.39 3.76
C SER A 186 -18.63 16.06 3.81
N PHE A 187 -19.41 15.87 4.86
CA PHE A 187 -20.36 14.75 4.90
C PHE A 187 -21.69 15.22 5.46
N THR A 188 -22.74 14.53 5.04
CA THR A 188 -24.12 14.73 5.49
C THR A 188 -24.72 13.40 5.91
N GLY A 189 -25.53 13.35 6.95
CA GLY A 189 -26.23 12.13 7.32
C GLY A 189 -26.73 12.09 8.76
N GLY A 190 -27.16 10.90 9.16
CA GLY A 190 -27.79 10.64 10.45
C GLY A 190 -29.20 11.24 10.57
N PHE A 191 -29.93 10.79 11.59
CA PHE A 191 -31.34 11.13 11.82
C PHE A 191 -31.62 12.65 11.89
N ILE A 192 -30.65 13.44 12.35
CA ILE A 192 -30.77 14.89 12.50
C ILE A 192 -30.32 15.69 11.28
N GLY A 193 -29.81 15.04 10.22
CA GLY A 193 -29.26 15.71 9.05
C GLY A 193 -27.98 16.48 9.35
N LEU A 194 -27.07 15.89 10.13
CA LEU A 194 -25.80 16.50 10.49
C LEU A 194 -24.98 16.76 9.24
N THR A 195 -24.60 18.01 9.02
CA THR A 195 -23.63 18.40 7.99
C THR A 195 -22.35 18.89 8.64
N ARG A 196 -21.21 18.33 8.24
CA ARG A 196 -19.89 18.82 8.65
C ARG A 196 -19.03 19.15 7.43
N LYS A 197 -18.13 20.11 7.61
CA LYS A 197 -17.19 20.59 6.61
C LYS A 197 -15.87 20.92 7.29
N TYR A 198 -14.77 20.46 6.72
CA TYR A 198 -13.43 20.69 7.28
C TYR A 198 -12.37 20.64 6.17
N GLY A 199 -11.21 21.24 6.43
CA GLY A 199 -10.07 21.17 5.52
C GLY A 199 -9.38 19.81 5.58
N VAL A 200 -8.54 19.50 4.60
CA VAL A 200 -7.77 18.24 4.58
C VAL A 200 -6.29 18.53 4.35
N GLU A 201 -5.43 17.84 5.10
CA GLU A 201 -3.97 17.84 4.90
C GLU A 201 -3.43 16.41 4.97
N GLY A 202 -2.24 16.17 4.41
CA GLY A 202 -1.61 14.85 4.44
C GLY A 202 -0.69 14.59 3.26
N ILE A 203 -0.40 13.31 3.04
CA ILE A 203 0.45 12.80 1.97
C ILE A 203 -0.34 11.80 1.12
N LEU A 204 -0.06 11.82 -0.18
CA LEU A 204 -0.50 10.82 -1.14
C LEU A 204 0.76 10.18 -1.73
N SER A 205 0.78 8.86 -1.83
CA SER A 205 1.85 8.14 -2.53
C SER A 205 1.26 7.48 -3.77
N VAL A 206 1.78 7.83 -4.94
CA VAL A 206 1.24 7.42 -6.24
C VAL A 206 2.24 6.53 -6.96
N SER A 207 1.80 5.33 -7.32
CA SER A 207 2.56 4.43 -8.21
C SER A 207 1.83 4.29 -9.54
N ARG A 208 2.59 4.24 -10.64
CA ARG A 208 2.06 4.11 -12.00
C ARG A 208 2.79 3.01 -12.76
N PHE A 209 2.03 2.20 -13.50
CA PHE A 209 2.58 1.18 -14.38
C PHE A 209 1.75 1.09 -15.66
N GLY A 210 2.31 1.49 -16.80
CA GLY A 210 1.56 1.58 -18.05
C GLY A 210 0.33 2.48 -17.89
N GLU A 211 -0.85 1.92 -18.10
CA GLU A 211 -2.15 2.58 -17.91
C GLU A 211 -2.74 2.38 -16.50
N PHE A 212 -2.04 1.72 -15.58
CA PHE A 212 -2.54 1.45 -14.24
C PHE A 212 -1.98 2.44 -13.22
N VAL A 213 -2.80 2.78 -12.23
CA VAL A 213 -2.42 3.66 -11.13
C VAL A 213 -2.88 3.07 -9.80
N THR A 214 -2.05 3.28 -8.78
CA THR A 214 -2.37 2.97 -7.39
C THR A 214 -2.03 4.18 -6.53
N ILE A 215 -2.96 4.60 -5.69
CA ILE A 215 -2.78 5.75 -4.81
C ILE A 215 -3.05 5.33 -3.38
N SER A 216 -2.04 5.52 -2.52
CA SER A 216 -2.18 5.43 -1.08
C SER A 216 -2.43 6.82 -0.50
N PHE A 217 -3.35 6.89 0.44
CA PHE A 217 -3.78 8.10 1.14
C PHE A 217 -3.36 7.98 2.59
N ASP A 218 -2.65 8.97 3.12
CA ASP A 218 -2.53 9.22 4.57
C ASP A 218 -2.89 10.69 4.81
N VAL A 219 -4.17 10.94 4.99
CA VAL A 219 -4.73 12.29 5.13
C VAL A 219 -5.54 12.43 6.40
N LYS A 220 -5.65 13.66 6.90
CA LYS A 220 -6.42 14.01 8.09
C LYS A 220 -7.22 15.28 7.90
N GLY A 221 -8.36 15.34 8.59
CA GLY A 221 -9.19 16.53 8.68
C GLY A 221 -8.50 17.60 9.53
N THR A 222 -8.66 18.86 9.13
CA THR A 222 -8.17 20.05 9.83
C THR A 222 -9.33 20.99 10.16
N GLY A 223 -9.32 21.55 11.36
CA GLY A 223 -10.35 22.52 11.78
C GLY A 223 -11.64 21.90 12.30
N ASP A 224 -11.72 20.57 12.43
CA ASP A 224 -12.74 19.88 13.25
C ASP A 224 -12.13 19.54 14.62
N GLU A 225 -12.95 19.51 15.67
CA GLU A 225 -12.53 19.08 17.01
C GLU A 225 -12.24 17.57 17.04
N ALA A 226 -12.87 16.80 16.15
CA ALA A 226 -12.63 15.38 15.99
C ALA A 226 -11.35 15.12 15.18
N SER A 227 -10.47 14.25 15.69
CA SER A 227 -9.32 13.73 14.94
C SER A 227 -9.78 12.78 13.82
N ARG A 228 -10.12 13.34 12.66
CA ARG A 228 -10.52 12.60 11.46
C ARG A 228 -9.31 12.28 10.58
N LYS A 229 -9.23 11.06 10.06
CA LYS A 229 -8.13 10.47 9.30
C LYS A 229 -8.67 9.48 8.26
N MET A 230 -8.00 9.42 7.12
CA MET A 230 -8.17 8.37 6.13
C MET A 230 -6.80 7.83 5.81
N ARG A 231 -6.60 6.55 6.12
CA ARG A 231 -5.44 5.79 5.68
C ARG A 231 -5.91 4.63 4.85
N ASP A 232 -5.90 4.77 3.54
CA ASP A 232 -6.38 3.74 2.63
C ASP A 232 -5.58 3.71 1.33
N ILE A 233 -5.82 2.68 0.52
CA ILE A 233 -5.21 2.52 -0.79
C ILE A 233 -6.24 2.02 -1.81
N GLY A 234 -6.19 2.58 -3.01
CA GLY A 234 -7.02 2.19 -4.13
C GLY A 234 -6.22 2.11 -5.42
N SER A 235 -6.63 1.20 -6.30
CA SER A 235 -6.09 1.07 -7.65
C SER A 235 -7.15 1.30 -8.70
N GLY A 236 -6.71 1.63 -9.91
CA GLY A 236 -7.57 1.86 -11.05
C GLY A 236 -6.77 1.94 -12.35
N LYS A 237 -7.45 2.37 -13.39
CA LYS A 237 -6.89 2.58 -14.72
C LYS A 237 -6.90 4.07 -15.05
N MET A 238 -5.80 4.58 -15.58
CA MET A 238 -5.68 5.91 -16.15
C MET A 238 -6.35 5.89 -17.52
N ASP A 239 -7.53 6.50 -17.63
CA ASP A 239 -8.12 6.84 -18.92
C ASP A 239 -7.50 8.15 -19.46
N GLU A 240 -7.61 8.39 -20.77
CA GLU A 240 -7.16 9.62 -21.44
C GLU A 240 -7.83 10.89 -20.87
N LYS A 241 -8.94 10.77 -20.10
CA LYS A 241 -9.66 11.92 -19.55
C LYS A 241 -9.67 12.03 -18.03
N MET A 242 -9.88 10.95 -17.26
CA MET A 242 -9.78 10.94 -15.78
C MET A 242 -9.59 9.50 -15.28
N PRO A 243 -8.55 9.16 -14.50
CA PRO A 243 -8.46 7.88 -13.83
C PRO A 243 -9.62 7.75 -12.83
N GLU A 244 -10.42 6.69 -12.97
CA GLU A 244 -11.41 6.30 -11.97
C GLU A 244 -10.73 5.34 -10.99
N LEU A 245 -10.47 5.79 -9.76
CA LEU A 245 -10.21 4.87 -8.66
C LEU A 245 -11.55 4.31 -8.23
N LEU A 246 -11.68 2.98 -8.37
CA LEU A 246 -12.98 2.32 -8.36
C LEU A 246 -13.57 2.22 -6.95
N ARG A 247 -12.73 2.08 -5.92
CA ARG A 247 -13.21 1.97 -4.53
C ARG A 247 -12.16 2.34 -3.50
N ILE A 248 -12.50 3.32 -2.64
CA ILE A 248 -11.71 3.74 -1.47
C ILE A 248 -12.63 3.90 -0.26
N GLU A 249 -12.21 3.46 0.91
CA GLU A 249 -12.92 3.65 2.16
C GLU A 249 -12.54 4.99 2.82
N GLY A 250 -13.53 5.81 3.18
CA GLY A 250 -13.33 7.14 3.76
C GLY A 250 -12.72 7.16 5.16
N GLY A 251 -12.49 6.00 5.78
CA GLY A 251 -11.99 5.90 7.16
C GLY A 251 -12.93 6.60 8.13
N ASN A 252 -12.39 7.41 9.05
CA ASN A 252 -13.21 8.27 9.92
C ASN A 252 -13.26 9.74 9.45
N LEU A 253 -12.90 10.02 8.19
CA LEU A 253 -13.31 11.28 7.57
C LEU A 253 -14.85 11.35 7.48
N ILE A 254 -15.50 10.23 7.23
CA ILE A 254 -16.96 10.12 7.16
C ILE A 254 -17.40 9.31 8.38
N ASP A 255 -18.47 9.74 9.04
CA ASP A 255 -19.04 8.94 10.12
C ASP A 255 -19.70 7.68 9.53
N ARG A 256 -19.63 6.56 10.24
CA ARG A 256 -20.27 5.31 9.81
C ARG A 256 -21.75 5.30 10.18
N PRO A 257 -22.61 4.57 9.45
CA PRO A 257 -22.33 3.79 8.24
C PRO A 257 -22.25 4.68 6.97
N HIS A 258 -21.37 4.40 6.01
CA HIS A 258 -21.23 5.17 4.76
C HIS A 258 -20.86 4.30 3.55
N PRO A 259 -21.23 4.67 2.31
CA PRO A 259 -20.73 3.98 1.13
C PRO A 259 -19.23 4.24 0.94
N PRO A 260 -18.52 3.38 0.18
CA PRO A 260 -17.17 3.71 -0.27
C PRO A 260 -17.18 4.97 -1.14
N LEU A 261 -16.03 5.61 -1.26
CA LEU A 261 -15.78 6.75 -2.12
C LEU A 261 -15.32 6.30 -3.50
N GLN A 262 -15.85 6.97 -4.53
CA GLN A 262 -15.27 7.01 -5.86
C GLN A 262 -14.37 8.24 -5.95
N VAL A 263 -13.20 8.10 -6.60
CA VAL A 263 -12.24 9.19 -6.75
C VAL A 263 -11.90 9.41 -8.21
N ASP A 264 -12.28 10.59 -8.70
CA ASP A 264 -11.84 11.09 -10.00
C ASP A 264 -10.51 11.84 -9.80
N THR A 265 -9.51 11.50 -10.60
CA THR A 265 -8.17 12.10 -10.51
C THR A 265 -7.83 12.92 -11.76
N ASP A 266 -7.09 14.01 -11.58
CA ASP A 266 -6.51 14.81 -12.67
C ASP A 266 -5.03 15.02 -12.38
N PHE A 267 -4.17 14.38 -13.19
CA PHE A 267 -2.72 14.40 -13.06
C PHE A 267 -2.14 15.52 -13.93
N GLY A 268 -1.60 16.56 -13.27
CA GLY A 268 -0.70 17.52 -13.88
C GLY A 268 0.77 17.15 -13.65
N GLU A 269 1.68 17.97 -14.19
CA GLU A 269 3.13 17.72 -14.14
C GLU A 269 3.67 17.56 -12.70
N ASN A 270 3.27 18.44 -11.79
CA ASN A 270 3.72 18.45 -10.38
C ASN A 270 2.55 18.60 -9.40
N VAL A 271 1.32 18.40 -9.88
CA VAL A 271 0.08 18.63 -9.14
C VAL A 271 -0.87 17.48 -9.42
N VAL A 272 -1.57 17.01 -8.39
CA VAL A 272 -2.69 16.09 -8.53
C VAL A 272 -3.92 16.73 -7.93
N LYS A 273 -5.00 16.74 -8.69
CA LYS A 273 -6.33 17.15 -8.20
C LYS A 273 -7.19 15.91 -8.10
N MET A 274 -7.96 15.81 -7.04
CA MET A 274 -8.87 14.70 -6.83
C MET A 274 -10.23 15.20 -6.39
N LYS A 275 -11.27 14.53 -6.84
CA LYS A 275 -12.65 14.75 -6.43
C LYS A 275 -13.21 13.45 -5.88
N PHE A 276 -13.76 13.51 -4.68
CA PHE A 276 -14.37 12.39 -3.98
C PHE A 276 -15.89 12.52 -4.04
N THR A 277 -16.56 11.45 -4.47
CA THR A 277 -18.01 11.34 -4.47
C THR A 277 -18.44 10.04 -3.81
N PRO A 278 -19.67 9.96 -3.28
CA PRO A 278 -20.24 8.68 -2.85
C PRO A 278 -20.19 7.67 -3.99
N GLY A 279 -19.84 6.43 -3.68
CA GLY A 279 -19.82 5.33 -4.63
C GLY A 279 -21.21 5.01 -5.18
N LYS A 280 -21.27 4.45 -6.39
CA LYS A 280 -22.51 4.21 -7.13
C LYS A 280 -23.40 3.09 -6.56
N ARG A 281 -22.92 2.30 -5.60
CA ARG A 281 -23.71 1.18 -5.05
C ARG A 281 -24.81 1.72 -4.14
N PRO A 282 -26.06 1.24 -4.26
CA PRO A 282 -27.14 1.64 -3.38
C PRO A 282 -26.81 1.23 -1.96
N TYR A 283 -26.48 2.21 -1.12
CA TYR A 283 -26.18 2.00 0.29
C TYR A 283 -27.46 2.28 1.08
N ILE A 284 -28.27 1.23 1.27
CA ILE A 284 -29.60 1.34 1.88
C ILE A 284 -29.45 1.27 3.40
N VAL A 285 -29.02 2.37 4.01
CA VAL A 285 -29.14 2.57 5.45
C VAL A 285 -29.91 3.86 5.66
N ASN A 286 -31.07 3.78 6.32
CA ASN A 286 -31.98 4.92 6.52
C ASN A 286 -31.32 6.11 7.26
N ASP A 287 -30.19 5.88 7.94
CA ASP A 287 -29.42 6.88 8.69
C ASP A 287 -27.94 6.95 8.25
N GLY A 288 -27.63 6.51 7.03
CA GLY A 288 -26.26 6.53 6.50
C GLY A 288 -25.70 7.95 6.37
N PHE A 289 -24.38 8.04 6.30
CA PHE A 289 -23.66 9.24 5.96
C PHE A 289 -23.13 9.17 4.53
N GLU A 290 -23.15 10.29 3.84
CA GLU A 290 -22.55 10.45 2.52
C GLU A 290 -21.44 11.48 2.59
N GLY A 291 -20.23 11.09 2.19
CA GLY A 291 -19.08 11.96 2.10
C GLY A 291 -18.78 12.41 0.69
N LYS A 292 -18.35 13.65 0.54
CA LYS A 292 -17.82 14.20 -0.71
C LYS A 292 -16.75 15.23 -0.40
N GLY A 293 -15.83 15.40 -1.32
CA GLY A 293 -14.74 16.36 -1.12
C GLY A 293 -13.89 16.54 -2.36
N TRP A 294 -12.82 17.29 -2.18
CA TRP A 294 -11.79 17.45 -3.19
C TRP A 294 -10.47 17.79 -2.51
N LEU A 295 -9.37 17.50 -3.19
CA LEU A 295 -8.04 17.94 -2.78
C LEU A 295 -7.18 18.31 -3.98
N GLU A 296 -6.15 19.10 -3.69
CA GLU A 296 -5.03 19.43 -4.56
C GLU A 296 -3.75 19.12 -3.78
N ALA A 297 -2.87 18.32 -4.39
CA ALA A 297 -1.60 17.92 -3.81
C ALA A 297 -0.45 18.25 -4.76
N LYS A 298 0.71 18.66 -4.21
CA LYS A 298 1.92 18.98 -4.97
C LYS A 298 3.00 17.94 -4.76
N LEU A 299 3.71 17.61 -5.82
CA LEU A 299 4.84 16.69 -5.77
C LEU A 299 5.90 17.21 -4.80
N ILE A 300 6.36 16.36 -3.89
CA ILE A 300 7.42 16.68 -2.91
C ILE A 300 8.64 15.76 -3.03
N SER A 301 8.46 14.56 -3.57
CA SER A 301 9.53 13.63 -3.89
C SER A 301 9.15 12.89 -5.16
N THR A 302 10.04 12.91 -6.14
CA THR A 302 9.89 12.11 -7.36
C THR A 302 10.62 10.79 -7.17
N THR A 303 10.02 9.70 -7.65
CA THR A 303 10.76 8.47 -7.90
C THR A 303 11.95 8.81 -8.79
N VAL A 304 13.17 8.66 -8.27
CA VAL A 304 14.35 8.66 -9.13
C VAL A 304 14.24 7.39 -9.95
N ALA A 305 13.94 7.51 -11.24
CA ALA A 305 13.97 6.36 -12.13
C ALA A 305 15.32 5.66 -11.93
N ALA A 306 15.29 4.44 -11.39
CA ALA A 306 16.50 3.64 -11.28
C ALA A 306 17.10 3.55 -12.70
N PRO A 307 18.39 3.92 -12.87
CA PRO A 307 19.03 3.97 -14.18
C PRO A 307 19.06 2.61 -14.87
#